data_AF-A0A920QF93-F1
#
_entry.id   AF-A0A920QF93-F1
#
_cell.length_a   1.000
_cell.length_b   1.000
_cell.length_c   1.000
_cell.angle_alpha   90.00
_cell.angle_beta   90.00
_cell.angle_gamma   90.00
#
_symmetry.space_group_name_H-M   'P 1'
#
loop_
_entity.id
_entity.type
_entity.pdbx_description
1 polymer ?
#
loop_
_entity_poly.entity_id
_entity_poly.type
_entity_poly.pdbx_seq_one_letter_code
_entity_poly.pdbx_strand_id
1 'polypeptide(L)'
;MQGAARHVTSAFEIALADAKAKSSGIPVHQLFGKVQVEEKRMYGVVDAVIKKTIFFRELEMLEGLGINLYKIRAVKEDFEKLRGYLKKPDEEALKLVLICVRTLRAPLKM
;
A
#
# COMPACT_ATOMS: atom_id res chain seq x y z
N MET A 1 -24.16 3.02 -5.06
CA MET A 1 -24.46 2.18 -3.88
C MET A 1 -23.81 0.79 -3.88
N GLN A 2 -23.19 0.31 -4.97
CA GLN A 2 -22.63 -1.05 -5.03
C GLN A 2 -21.35 -1.30 -4.19
N GLY A 3 -20.67 -0.25 -3.71
CA GLY A 3 -19.41 -0.39 -2.96
C GLY A 3 -19.58 -1.08 -1.61
N ALA A 4 -20.62 -0.73 -0.84
CA ALA A 4 -20.86 -1.33 0.48
C ALA A 4 -21.19 -2.83 0.38
N ALA A 5 -22.05 -3.21 -0.58
CA ALA A 5 -22.38 -4.61 -0.82
C ALA A 5 -21.14 -5.45 -1.22
N ARG A 6 -20.23 -4.87 -2.01
CA ARG A 6 -18.95 -5.53 -2.36
C ARG A 6 -18.05 -5.70 -1.14
N HIS A 7 -17.94 -4.71 -0.25
CA HIS A 7 -17.15 -4.86 0.98
C HIS A 7 -17.67 -6.00 1.86
N VAL A 8 -18.99 -6.10 2.01
CA VAL A 8 -19.62 -7.19 2.78
C VAL A 8 -19.35 -8.53 2.11
N THR A 9 -19.58 -8.64 0.80
CA THR A 9 -19.35 -9.88 0.04
C THR A 9 -17.88 -10.33 0.16
N SER A 10 -16.92 -9.42 0.01
CA SER A 10 -15.50 -9.74 0.17
C SER A 10 -15.16 -10.25 1.57
N ALA A 11 -15.76 -9.69 2.62
CA ALA A 11 -15.54 -10.18 3.98
C ALA A 11 -16.03 -11.63 4.16
N PHE A 12 -17.19 -11.97 3.60
CA PHE A 12 -17.72 -13.32 3.61
C PHE A 12 -16.87 -14.29 2.78
N GLU A 13 -16.44 -13.89 1.58
CA GLU A 13 -15.59 -14.73 0.72
C GLU A 13 -14.25 -15.07 1.40
N ILE A 14 -13.62 -14.09 2.07
CA ILE A 14 -12.39 -14.33 2.84
C ILE A 14 -12.63 -15.35 3.94
N ALA A 15 -13.72 -15.21 4.70
CA ALA A 15 -14.06 -16.13 5.80
C ALA A 15 -14.35 -17.55 5.29
N LEU A 16 -15.07 -17.68 4.18
CA LEU A 16 -15.39 -18.97 3.57
C LEU A 16 -14.13 -19.68 3.03
N ALA A 17 -13.23 -18.94 2.38
CA ALA A 17 -11.97 -19.48 1.91
C ALA A 17 -11.10 -20.00 3.08
N ASP A 18 -11.00 -19.22 4.17
CA ASP A 18 -10.28 -19.63 5.38
C ASP A 18 -10.89 -20.88 6.03
N ALA A 19 -12.21 -20.93 6.18
CA ALA A 19 -12.91 -22.10 6.72
C ALA A 19 -12.72 -23.35 5.84
N LYS A 20 -12.78 -23.20 4.52
CA LYS A 20 -12.53 -24.30 3.58
C LYS A 20 -11.10 -24.82 3.66
N ALA A 21 -10.13 -23.92 3.76
CA ALA A 21 -8.71 -24.27 3.88
C ALA A 21 -8.45 -25.06 5.18
N LYS A 22 -8.94 -24.52 6.31
CA LYS A 22 -8.84 -25.15 7.64
C LYS A 22 -9.49 -26.53 7.70
N SER A 23 -10.73 -26.65 7.22
CA SER A 23 -11.43 -27.95 7.16
C SER A 23 -10.76 -28.98 6.26
N SER A 24 -9.96 -28.54 5.29
CA SER A 24 -9.23 -29.42 4.38
C SER A 24 -7.77 -29.64 4.79
N GLY A 25 -7.32 -29.05 5.91
CA GLY A 25 -5.96 -29.20 6.43
C GLY A 25 -4.86 -28.59 5.55
N ILE A 26 -5.20 -27.62 4.70
CA ILE A 26 -4.25 -26.99 3.77
C ILE A 26 -4.17 -25.48 3.97
N PRO A 27 -3.03 -24.82 3.65
CA PRO A 27 -2.97 -23.37 3.55
C PRO A 27 -3.92 -22.81 2.48
N VAL A 28 -4.54 -21.67 2.76
CA VAL A 28 -5.59 -21.08 1.89
C VAL A 28 -5.14 -20.81 0.45
N HIS A 29 -3.87 -20.45 0.24
CA HIS A 29 -3.35 -20.18 -1.10
C HIS A 29 -3.40 -21.42 -2.00
N GLN A 30 -3.38 -22.64 -1.44
CA GLN A 30 -3.48 -23.88 -2.21
C GLN A 30 -4.88 -24.10 -2.80
N LEU A 31 -5.93 -23.47 -2.26
CA LEU A 31 -7.26 -23.48 -2.86
C LEU A 31 -7.29 -22.78 -4.22
N PHE A 32 -6.36 -21.85 -4.46
CA PHE A 32 -6.31 -21.00 -5.65
C PHE A 32 -5.19 -21.41 -6.63
N GLY A 33 -4.56 -22.58 -6.41
CA GLY A 33 -3.52 -23.12 -7.27
C GLY A 33 -2.15 -23.20 -6.61
N LYS A 34 -1.12 -23.40 -7.43
CA LYS A 34 0.26 -23.56 -6.96
C LYS A 34 0.86 -22.22 -6.53
N VAL A 35 1.73 -22.29 -5.53
CA VAL A 35 2.60 -21.16 -5.14
C VAL A 35 3.52 -20.84 -6.31
N GLN A 36 3.50 -19.58 -6.76
CA GLN A 36 4.38 -19.09 -7.81
C GLN A 36 5.70 -18.52 -7.27
N VAL A 37 5.71 -18.10 -6.00
CA VAL A 37 6.86 -17.49 -5.31
C VAL A 37 6.81 -17.86 -3.83
N GLU A 38 7.96 -18.25 -3.26
CA GLU A 38 8.09 -18.60 -1.83
C GLU A 38 8.11 -17.36 -0.92
N GLU A 39 8.54 -16.22 -1.45
CA GLU A 39 8.61 -14.96 -0.73
C GLU A 39 8.06 -13.79 -1.56
N LYS A 40 7.56 -12.76 -0.86
CA LYS A 40 7.12 -11.51 -1.47
C LYS A 40 7.77 -10.35 -0.74
N ARG A 41 8.43 -9.46 -1.49
CA ARG A 41 8.98 -8.21 -0.95
C ARG A 41 7.85 -7.32 -0.45
N MET A 42 7.94 -6.90 0.80
CA MET A 42 7.00 -5.95 1.40
C MET A 42 7.35 -4.51 1.04
N TYR A 43 6.35 -3.63 1.11
CA TYR A 43 6.52 -2.18 1.02
C TYR A 43 5.86 -1.50 2.23
N GLY A 44 6.48 -0.42 2.70
CA GLY A 44 5.93 0.42 3.76
C GLY A 44 4.96 1.46 3.18
N VAL A 45 4.00 1.92 3.97
CA VAL A 45 3.07 2.99 3.58
C VAL A 45 3.30 4.19 4.47
N VAL A 46 3.52 5.36 3.87
CA VAL A 46 3.85 6.61 4.56
C VAL A 46 2.93 7.72 4.06
N ASP A 47 2.53 8.66 4.92
CA ASP A 47 1.70 9.80 4.54
C ASP A 47 2.54 11.05 4.24
N ALA A 48 2.25 11.73 3.14
CA ALA A 48 2.91 12.98 2.76
C ALA A 48 2.44 14.19 3.59
N VAL A 49 1.28 14.08 4.24
CA VAL A 49 0.61 15.16 4.98
C VAL A 49 1.34 15.48 6.30
N ILE A 50 2.16 14.56 6.82
CA ILE A 50 2.86 14.73 8.10
C ILE A 50 4.03 15.73 8.03
N LYS A 51 4.52 16.18 9.19
CA LYS A 51 5.70 17.07 9.26
C LYS A 51 6.95 16.37 8.72
N LYS A 52 7.85 17.12 8.08
CA LYS A 52 9.13 16.60 7.50
C LYS A 52 9.86 15.65 8.44
N THR A 53 10.00 16.02 9.71
CA THR A 53 10.71 15.22 10.71
C THR A 53 10.04 13.88 10.99
N ILE A 54 8.70 13.85 11.01
CA ILE A 54 7.93 12.62 11.22
C ILE A 54 8.04 11.73 9.98
N PHE A 55 8.01 12.33 8.78
CA PHE A 55 8.18 11.62 7.52
C PHE A 55 9.50 10.85 7.46
N PHE A 56 10.63 11.51 7.77
CA PHE A 56 11.92 10.82 7.79
C PHE A 56 12.05 9.79 8.91
N ARG A 57 11.47 10.06 10.09
CA ARG A 57 11.44 9.08 11.18
C ARG A 57 10.67 7.82 10.79
N GLU A 58 9.55 7.93 10.08
CA GLU A 58 8.80 6.77 9.57
C GLU A 58 9.62 5.98 8.54
N LEU A 59 10.36 6.67 7.66
CA LEU A 59 11.27 6.01 6.72
C LEU A 59 12.40 5.27 7.44
N GLU A 60 13.07 5.90 8.41
CA GLU A 60 14.11 5.27 9.23
C GLU A 60 13.57 4.05 9.99
N MET A 61 12.35 4.12 10.53
CA MET A 61 11.72 2.98 11.19
C MET A 61 11.49 1.81 10.21
N LEU A 62 11.05 2.09 8.98
CA LEU A 62 10.85 1.08 7.96
C LEU A 62 12.19 0.49 7.48
N GLU A 63 13.23 1.30 7.32
CA GLU A 63 14.58 0.84 7.01
C GLU A 63 15.13 -0.07 8.11
N GLY A 64 14.90 0.28 9.39
CA GLY A 64 15.24 -0.56 10.53
C GLY A 64 14.54 -1.93 10.54
N LEU A 65 13.42 -2.07 9.82
CA LEU A 65 12.72 -3.34 9.58
C LEU A 65 13.15 -4.06 8.29
N GLY A 66 14.15 -3.53 7.57
CA GLY A 66 14.60 -4.03 6.28
C GLY A 66 13.67 -3.67 5.10
N ILE A 67 12.76 -2.72 5.28
CA ILE A 67 11.81 -2.27 4.25
C ILE A 67 12.34 -1.01 3.57
N ASN A 68 12.67 -1.15 2.29
CA ASN A 68 13.26 -0.11 1.44
C ASN A 68 12.42 0.16 0.16
N LEU A 69 11.18 -0.32 0.15
CA LEU A 69 10.19 -0.03 -0.88
C LEU A 69 9.03 0.69 -0.20
N TYR A 70 8.60 1.83 -0.74
CA TYR A 70 7.63 2.69 -0.04
C TYR A 70 6.49 3.09 -0.96
N LYS A 71 5.28 3.13 -0.39
CA LYS A 71 4.10 3.76 -0.97
C LYS A 71 3.84 5.06 -0.21
N ILE A 72 4.02 6.20 -0.86
CA ILE A 72 3.69 7.50 -0.26
C ILE A 72 2.26 7.88 -0.65
N ARG A 73 1.40 8.08 0.35
CA ARG A 73 0.04 8.62 0.16
C ARG A 73 0.11 10.14 0.19
N ALA A 74 -0.31 10.77 -0.89
CA ALA A 74 -0.26 12.23 -1.04
C ALA A 74 -1.57 12.76 -1.64
N VAL A 75 -1.91 14.02 -1.37
CA VAL A 75 -2.83 14.80 -2.22
C VAL A 75 -2.03 15.71 -3.16
N LYS A 76 -2.70 16.38 -4.10
CA LYS A 76 -2.03 17.19 -5.14
C LYS A 76 -1.15 18.29 -4.55
N GLU A 77 -1.58 18.86 -3.44
CA GLU A 77 -0.93 19.96 -2.73
C GLU A 77 0.36 19.50 -2.04
N ASP A 78 0.49 18.21 -1.73
CA ASP A 78 1.67 17.64 -1.06
C ASP A 78 2.86 17.45 -2.01
N PHE A 79 2.67 17.56 -3.34
CA PHE A 79 3.72 17.28 -4.31
C PHE A 79 4.92 18.22 -4.17
N GLU A 80 4.67 19.51 -4.00
CA GLU A 80 5.76 20.50 -3.81
C GLU A 80 6.49 20.28 -2.48
N LYS A 81 5.75 19.91 -1.45
CA LYS A 81 6.30 19.53 -0.15
C LYS A 81 7.19 18.30 -0.25
N LEU A 82 6.72 17.25 -0.92
CA LEU A 82 7.49 16.03 -1.18
C LEU A 82 8.72 16.30 -2.05
N ARG A 83 8.60 17.11 -3.11
CA ARG A 83 9.76 17.58 -3.89
C ARG A 83 10.78 18.28 -3.00
N GLY A 84 10.32 19.09 -2.05
CA GLY A 84 11.17 19.74 -1.04
C GLY A 84 11.83 18.77 -0.06
N TYR A 85 11.21 17.63 0.23
CA TYR A 85 11.76 16.60 1.13
C TYR A 85 12.79 15.74 0.40
N LEU A 86 12.50 15.38 -0.84
CA LEU A 86 13.25 14.45 -1.66
C LEU A 86 14.30 15.15 -2.55
N LYS A 87 14.73 16.40 -2.23
CA LYS A 87 15.64 17.20 -3.09
C LYS A 87 16.99 16.52 -3.43
N LYS A 88 17.34 15.42 -2.79
CA LYS A 88 18.32 14.44 -3.27
C LYS A 88 17.93 13.06 -2.73
N PRO A 89 17.57 12.11 -3.57
CA PRO A 89 17.84 10.71 -3.30
C PRO A 89 18.97 10.29 -4.23
N ASP A 90 19.97 9.58 -3.73
CA ASP A 90 20.64 8.63 -4.61
C ASP A 90 19.52 7.81 -5.26
N GLU A 91 19.32 7.97 -6.58
CA GLU A 91 18.18 7.42 -7.32
C GLU A 91 18.07 5.90 -7.20
N GLU A 92 19.14 5.24 -6.75
CA GLU A 92 19.21 3.80 -6.50
C GLU A 92 18.66 3.37 -5.13
N ALA A 93 18.61 4.24 -4.11
CA ALA A 93 18.30 3.85 -2.73
C ALA A 93 16.79 3.86 -2.41
N LEU A 94 16.00 4.70 -3.09
CA LEU A 94 14.60 4.96 -2.74
C LEU A 94 13.65 4.61 -3.89
N LYS A 95 13.16 3.36 -3.92
CA LYS A 95 12.05 2.98 -4.80
C LYS A 95 10.73 3.48 -4.18
N LEU A 96 10.37 4.72 -4.52
CA LEU A 96 9.15 5.37 -4.05
C LEU A 96 8.02 5.19 -5.07
N VAL A 97 6.90 4.61 -4.62
CA VAL A 97 5.64 4.58 -5.37
C VAL A 97 4.73 5.66 -4.81
N LEU A 98 4.55 6.74 -5.55
CA LEU A 98 3.65 7.82 -5.16
C LEU A 98 2.20 7.45 -5.52
N ILE A 99 1.32 7.42 -4.53
CA ILE A 99 -0.12 7.16 -4.73
C ILE A 99 -0.93 8.35 -4.27
N CYS A 100 -1.62 8.98 -5.23
CA CYS A 100 -2.56 10.08 -4.96
C CYS A 100 -3.87 9.51 -4.40
N VAL A 101 -4.19 9.81 -3.15
CA VAL A 101 -5.41 9.31 -2.50
C VAL A 101 -6.47 10.40 -2.58
N ARG A 102 -7.26 10.38 -3.66
CA ARG A 102 -8.33 11.35 -4.03
C ARG A 102 -7.82 12.77 -4.28
N THR A 103 -7.61 13.13 -5.55
CA THR A 103 -8.29 14.21 -6.30
C THR A 103 -7.72 14.28 -7.73
N LEU A 104 -8.11 13.32 -8.58
CA LEU A 104 -8.23 13.54 -10.02
C LEU A 104 -9.71 13.34 -10.38
N ARG A 105 -10.61 14.10 -9.75
CA ARG A 105 -11.88 14.36 -10.40
C ARG A 105 -11.54 15.34 -11.52
N ALA A 106 -11.49 14.86 -12.75
CA ALA A 106 -11.75 15.75 -13.87
C ALA A 106 -13.05 16.50 -13.54
N PRO A 107 -13.13 17.83 -13.71
CA PRO A 107 -14.39 18.52 -13.53
C PRO A 107 -15.40 17.84 -14.46
N LEU A 108 -16.47 17.28 -13.88
CA LEU A 108 -17.67 16.98 -14.65
C LEU A 108 -18.12 18.34 -15.18
N LYS A 109 -17.88 18.61 -16.47
CA LYS A 109 -18.57 19.68 -17.17
C LYS A 109 -20.06 19.36 -17.05
N MET A 110 -20.78 20.16 -16.26
CA MET A 110 -22.23 20.25 -16.33
C MET A 110 -22.60 21.06 -17.56
#